data_AF-A0A511UX72-F1
#
_entry.id   AF-A0A511UX72-F1
#
_cell.length_a   1.000
_cell.length_b   1.000
_cell.length_c   1.000
_cell.angle_alpha   90.00
_cell.angle_beta   90.00
_cell.angle_gamma   90.00
#
_symmetry.space_group_name_H-M   'P 1'
#
loop_
_entity.id
_entity.type
_entity.pdbx_description
1 polymer ?
#
loop_
_entity_poly.entity_id
_entity_poly.type
_entity_poly.pdbx_seq_one_letter_code
_entity_poly.pdbx_strand_id
1 'polypeptide(L)'
;MLYMMIGSPFVPFSYLSFSFHMIHMSILFFIIPPMMLLGIPYELYITIQRVPVIQVIAKMITPLRALIAFSILFLLYHIPMFLMILSEYAYGQRLFIIVLFVLSFRMWWPIASPNRHKRLDHQQMKQYALISGLFIMPACLFFIASGWFGRVPNPFFSQLTTHLCIPSNGYIPPLLPPPFNTKYDQIMAGVFMLGLHKVALAVTYRLGIKSLS
;
A
#
# COMPACT_ATOMS: atom_id res chain seq x y z
N MET A 1 -0.70 -16.06 6.91
CA MET A 1 -1.01 -14.90 6.04
C MET A 1 -0.56 -15.12 4.59
N LEU A 2 0.64 -15.63 4.30
CA LEU A 2 0.94 -16.27 3.00
C LEU A 2 0.00 -17.46 2.70
N TYR A 3 -0.45 -18.17 3.74
CA TYR A 3 -1.46 -19.24 3.62
C TYR A 3 -2.85 -18.76 3.17
N MET A 4 -3.21 -17.49 3.45
CA MET A 4 -4.48 -16.93 2.94
C MET A 4 -4.43 -16.63 1.43
N MET A 5 -3.22 -16.63 0.84
CA MET A 5 -3.01 -16.50 -0.61
C MET A 5 -2.98 -17.85 -1.34
N ILE A 6 -2.90 -18.99 -0.64
CA ILE A 6 -2.86 -20.32 -1.28
C ILE A 6 -4.21 -21.03 -1.27
N GLY A 7 -5.12 -20.73 -0.34
CA GLY A 7 -6.36 -21.52 -0.20
C GLY A 7 -7.57 -20.84 0.43
N SER A 8 -7.60 -19.51 0.54
CA SER A 8 -8.77 -18.84 1.12
C SER A 8 -9.79 -18.48 0.03
N PRO A 9 -11.10 -18.72 0.22
CA PRO A 9 -12.18 -18.43 -0.74
C PRO A 9 -12.41 -16.92 -1.00
N PHE A 10 -11.45 -16.07 -0.64
CA PHE A 10 -11.48 -14.61 -0.82
C PHE A 10 -10.73 -14.12 -2.07
N VAL A 11 -10.06 -15.02 -2.80
CA VAL A 11 -9.48 -14.74 -4.13
C VAL A 11 -10.49 -14.07 -5.08
N PRO A 12 -11.80 -14.41 -5.11
CA PRO A 12 -12.76 -13.76 -6.01
C PRO A 12 -13.04 -12.28 -5.70
N PHE A 13 -12.87 -11.83 -4.46
CA PHE A 13 -13.32 -10.49 -4.05
C PHE A 13 -12.38 -9.37 -4.48
N SER A 14 -11.09 -9.66 -4.65
CA SER A 14 -10.13 -8.67 -5.15
C SER A 14 -10.32 -8.37 -6.65
N TYR A 15 -10.99 -9.26 -7.38
CA TYR A 15 -11.38 -9.01 -8.77
C TYR A 15 -12.68 -8.19 -8.85
N LEU A 16 -13.63 -8.40 -7.93
CA LEU A 16 -14.96 -7.80 -7.99
C LEU A 16 -15.01 -6.28 -7.76
N SER A 17 -14.11 -5.70 -6.95
CA SER A 17 -14.08 -4.24 -6.73
C SER A 17 -12.68 -3.75 -6.35
N PHE A 18 -12.25 -2.73 -7.08
CA PHE A 18 -10.98 -2.02 -6.92
C PHE A 18 -10.91 -1.32 -5.56
N SER A 19 -12.04 -0.87 -5.01
CA SER A 19 -12.12 -0.32 -3.65
C SER A 19 -11.66 -1.33 -2.60
N PHE A 20 -12.12 -2.58 -2.68
CA PHE A 20 -11.72 -3.62 -1.73
C PHE A 20 -10.23 -3.96 -1.85
N HIS A 21 -9.71 -4.01 -3.08
CA HIS A 21 -8.28 -4.17 -3.32
C HIS A 21 -7.46 -3.06 -2.64
N MET A 22 -7.89 -1.80 -2.78
CA MET A 22 -7.23 -0.65 -2.14
C MET A 22 -7.33 -0.64 -0.63
N ILE A 23 -8.46 -1.05 -0.07
CA ILE A 23 -8.63 -1.21 1.38
C ILE A 23 -7.64 -2.28 1.88
N HIS A 24 -7.56 -3.42 1.21
CA HIS A 24 -6.62 -4.49 1.57
C HIS A 24 -5.17 -3.98 1.54
N MET A 25 -4.74 -3.38 0.43
CA MET A 25 -3.37 -2.85 0.27
C MET A 25 -3.06 -1.76 1.32
N SER A 26 -4.04 -0.92 1.64
CA SER A 26 -3.89 0.11 2.68
C SER A 26 -3.71 -0.49 4.07
N ILE A 27 -4.43 -1.56 4.42
CA ILE A 27 -4.22 -2.27 5.68
C ILE A 27 -2.81 -2.88 5.70
N LEU A 28 -2.40 -3.52 4.60
CA LEU A 28 -1.12 -4.21 4.48
C LEU A 28 0.09 -3.29 4.60
N PHE A 29 0.04 -2.08 4.03
CA PHE A 29 1.19 -1.17 3.98
C PHE A 29 1.10 0.01 4.95
N PHE A 30 -0.08 0.38 5.43
CA PHE A 30 -0.25 1.52 6.33
C PHE A 30 -0.58 1.12 7.76
N ILE A 31 -1.30 0.02 8.00
CA ILE A 31 -1.71 -0.36 9.36
C ILE A 31 -0.76 -1.41 9.96
N ILE A 32 -0.52 -2.50 9.22
CA ILE A 32 0.29 -3.62 9.71
C ILE A 32 1.73 -3.20 10.02
N PRO A 33 2.47 -2.47 9.15
CA PRO A 33 3.87 -2.16 9.41
C PRO A 33 4.10 -1.34 10.69
N PRO A 34 3.42 -0.19 10.94
CA PRO A 34 3.65 0.55 12.18
C PRO A 34 3.21 -0.22 13.43
N MET A 35 2.12 -1.00 13.38
CA MET A 35 1.72 -1.85 14.51
C MET A 35 2.77 -2.90 14.81
N MET A 36 3.33 -3.54 13.79
CA MET A 36 4.39 -4.54 13.94
C MET A 36 5.68 -3.90 14.46
N LEU A 37 6.07 -2.71 13.98
CA LEU A 37 7.21 -1.98 14.52
C LEU A 37 7.03 -1.65 16.01
N LEU A 38 5.85 -1.19 16.41
CA LEU A 38 5.56 -0.86 17.81
C LEU A 38 5.50 -2.10 18.71
N GLY A 39 5.14 -3.26 18.17
CA GLY A 39 5.06 -4.53 18.90
C GLY A 39 6.39 -5.28 19.03
N ILE A 40 7.46 -4.86 18.34
CA ILE A 40 8.77 -5.52 18.44
C ILE A 40 9.44 -5.14 19.78
N PRO A 41 9.75 -6.12 20.65
CA PRO A 41 10.47 -5.86 21.89
C PRO A 41 11.91 -5.40 21.59
N TYR A 42 12.46 -4.56 22.47
CA TYR A 42 13.74 -3.88 22.25
C TYR A 42 14.91 -4.86 22.10
N GLU A 43 14.86 -6.00 22.77
CA GLU A 43 15.87 -7.06 22.76
C GLU A 43 15.96 -7.72 21.37
N LEU A 44 14.79 -7.99 20.77
CA LEU A 44 14.70 -8.56 19.42
C LEU A 44 15.17 -7.54 18.38
N TYR A 45 14.83 -6.27 18.57
CA TYR A 45 15.31 -5.18 17.72
C TYR A 45 16.83 -5.08 17.71
N ILE A 46 17.49 -5.11 18.87
CA ILE A 46 18.97 -5.06 18.94
C ILE A 46 19.56 -6.25 18.19
N THR A 47 18.97 -7.44 18.36
CA THR A 47 19.45 -8.66 17.73
C THR A 47 19.37 -8.58 16.21
N ILE A 48 18.23 -8.11 15.67
CA ILE A 48 18.05 -7.88 14.24
C ILE A 48 19.01 -6.80 13.73
N GLN A 49 19.18 -5.72 14.49
CA GLN A 49 20.05 -4.62 14.09
C GLN A 49 21.54 -5.00 14.15
N ARG A 50 21.94 -6.06 14.86
CA ARG A 50 23.33 -6.56 14.85
C ARG A 50 23.71 -7.29 13.55
N VAL A 51 22.74 -7.67 12.72
CA VAL A 51 23.02 -8.31 11.43
C VAL A 51 23.64 -7.27 10.48
N PRO A 52 24.89 -7.47 10.00
CA PRO A 52 25.63 -6.45 9.24
C PRO A 52 24.94 -6.10 7.92
N VAL A 53 24.32 -7.09 7.27
CA VAL A 53 23.55 -6.88 6.03
C VAL A 53 22.38 -5.91 6.25
N ILE A 54 21.66 -6.07 7.36
CA ILE A 54 20.52 -5.20 7.69
C ILE A 54 21.00 -3.78 7.98
N GLN A 55 22.15 -3.61 8.65
CA GLN A 55 22.74 -2.28 8.88
C GLN A 55 23.13 -1.58 7.59
N VAL A 56 23.77 -2.29 6.65
CA VAL A 56 24.18 -1.74 5.36
C VAL A 56 22.96 -1.30 4.55
N ILE A 57 21.96 -2.18 4.42
CA ILE A 57 20.70 -1.86 3.73
C ILE A 57 20.00 -0.69 4.42
N ALA A 58 19.96 -0.67 5.75
CA ALA A 58 19.34 0.40 6.51
C ALA A 58 20.06 1.74 6.36
N LYS A 59 21.37 1.75 6.13
CA LYS A 59 22.15 2.96 5.86
C LYS A 59 21.97 3.44 4.42
N MET A 60 21.86 2.51 3.46
CA MET A 60 21.67 2.82 2.04
C MET A 60 20.26 3.37 1.75
N ILE A 61 19.24 2.73 2.32
CA ILE A 61 17.82 3.07 2.15
C ILE A 61 17.38 3.90 3.34
N THR A 62 17.58 5.21 3.26
CA THR A 62 17.05 6.15 4.25
C THR A 62 15.51 6.14 4.24
N PRO A 63 14.84 6.46 5.36
CA PRO A 63 13.38 6.39 5.43
C PRO A 63 12.68 7.35 4.46
N LEU A 64 13.30 8.48 4.12
CA LEU A 64 12.79 9.39 3.08
C LEU A 64 12.91 8.77 1.68
N ARG A 65 14.05 8.12 1.36
CA ARG A 65 14.20 7.39 0.09
C ARG A 65 13.22 6.22 0.00
N ALA A 66 12.97 5.53 1.12
CA ALA A 66 11.98 4.47 1.19
C ALA A 66 10.57 4.98 0.91
N LEU A 67 10.18 6.12 1.47
CA LEU A 67 8.90 6.78 1.19
C LEU A 67 8.75 7.10 -0.30
N ILE A 68 9.76 7.76 -0.89
CA ILE A 68 9.73 8.15 -2.30
C ILE A 68 9.64 6.92 -3.20
N ALA A 69 10.48 5.91 -2.96
CA ALA A 69 10.48 4.67 -3.72
C ALA A 69 9.17 3.91 -3.56
N PHE A 70 8.60 3.85 -2.34
CA PHE A 70 7.30 3.24 -2.09
C PHE A 70 6.20 3.94 -2.88
N SER A 71 6.13 5.28 -2.84
CA SER A 71 5.11 6.04 -3.59
C SER A 71 5.22 5.86 -5.10
N ILE A 72 6.43 5.87 -5.64
CA ILE A 72 6.66 5.65 -7.08
C ILE A 72 6.27 4.23 -7.47
N LEU A 73 6.78 3.21 -6.77
CA LEU A 73 6.48 1.81 -7.04
C LEU A 73 4.99 1.51 -6.85
N PHE A 74 4.37 2.11 -5.84
CA PHE A 74 2.94 1.99 -5.60
C PHE A 74 2.14 2.59 -6.76
N LEU A 75 2.50 3.77 -7.27
CA LEU A 75 1.85 4.32 -8.46
C LEU A 75 2.04 3.41 -9.68
N LEU A 76 3.28 2.96 -9.93
CA LEU A 76 3.60 2.06 -11.06
C LEU A 76 2.81 0.76 -11.01
N TYR A 77 2.67 0.15 -9.84
CA TYR A 77 1.90 -1.08 -9.66
C TYR A 77 0.45 -0.93 -10.10
N HIS A 78 -0.12 0.27 -10.02
CA HIS A 78 -1.50 0.50 -10.42
C HIS A 78 -1.66 1.02 -11.85
N ILE A 79 -0.54 1.20 -12.58
CA ILE A 79 -0.57 1.46 -14.02
C ILE A 79 -0.81 0.12 -14.74
N PRO A 80 -1.85 0.00 -15.59
CA PRO A 80 -2.21 -1.26 -16.25
C PRO A 80 -1.08 -1.85 -17.10
N MET A 81 -0.29 -1.00 -17.77
CA MET A 81 0.85 -1.42 -18.58
C MET A 81 1.90 -2.19 -17.76
N PHE A 82 2.17 -1.74 -16.53
CA PHE A 82 3.16 -2.38 -15.68
C PHE A 82 2.62 -3.71 -15.11
N LEU A 83 1.34 -3.75 -14.76
CA LEU A 83 0.66 -4.97 -14.34
C LEU A 83 0.67 -6.06 -15.42
N MET A 84 0.49 -5.69 -16.69
CA MET A 84 0.57 -6.63 -17.82
C MET A 84 1.96 -7.29 -17.89
N ILE A 85 3.02 -6.48 -17.85
CA ILE A 85 4.41 -6.99 -17.83
C ILE A 85 4.66 -7.90 -16.63
N LEU A 86 4.19 -7.52 -15.43
CA LEU A 86 4.36 -8.35 -14.23
C LEU A 86 3.56 -9.65 -14.29
N SER A 87 2.45 -9.68 -15.02
CA SER A 87 1.63 -10.88 -15.18
C SER A 87 2.26 -11.93 -16.10
N GLU A 88 3.16 -11.52 -17.00
CA GLU A 88 3.93 -12.45 -17.84
C GLU A 88 4.92 -13.29 -17.02
N TYR A 89 5.34 -12.79 -15.86
CA TYR A 89 6.21 -13.50 -14.93
C TYR A 89 5.40 -14.17 -13.83
N ALA A 90 5.45 -15.50 -13.72
CA ALA A 90 4.68 -16.31 -12.76
C ALA A 90 4.77 -15.84 -11.28
N TYR A 91 5.88 -15.21 -10.90
CA TYR A 91 6.12 -14.69 -9.55
C TYR A 91 6.29 -13.16 -9.47
N GLY A 92 6.15 -12.44 -10.60
CA GLY A 92 6.46 -11.00 -10.69
C GLY A 92 5.64 -10.15 -9.74
N GLN A 93 4.32 -10.33 -9.73
CA GLN A 93 3.40 -9.62 -8.83
C GLN A 93 3.69 -9.88 -7.35
N ARG A 94 3.98 -11.13 -6.98
CA ARG A 94 4.27 -11.50 -5.58
C ARG A 94 5.55 -10.85 -5.10
N LEU A 95 6.61 -10.91 -5.91
CA LEU A 95 7.88 -10.29 -5.58
C LEU A 95 7.72 -8.77 -5.41
N PHE A 96 6.94 -8.13 -6.27
CA PHE A 96 6.67 -6.70 -6.20
C PHE A 96 5.96 -6.29 -4.89
N ILE A 97 4.93 -7.05 -4.49
CA ILE A 97 4.22 -6.81 -3.23
C ILE A 97 5.15 -7.02 -2.03
N ILE A 98 6.02 -8.02 -2.05
CA ILE A 98 7.01 -8.25 -0.98
C ILE A 98 8.00 -7.08 -0.89
N VAL A 99 8.47 -6.57 -2.04
CA VAL A 99 9.36 -5.41 -2.09
C VAL A 99 8.66 -4.18 -1.50
N LEU A 100 7.44 -3.87 -1.93
CA LEU A 100 6.61 -2.80 -1.35
C LEU A 100 6.40 -2.97 0.15
N PHE A 101 6.16 -4.19 0.61
CA PHE A 101 6.00 -4.49 2.03
C PHE A 101 7.28 -4.13 2.79
N VAL A 102 8.45 -4.58 2.36
CA VAL A 102 9.73 -4.23 3.01
C VAL A 102 9.98 -2.72 3.00
N LEU A 103 9.70 -2.04 1.90
CA LEU A 103 9.79 -0.58 1.79
C LEU A 103 8.87 0.14 2.78
N SER A 104 7.67 -0.39 3.03
CA SER A 104 6.74 0.18 4.01
C SER A 104 7.31 0.15 5.43
N PHE A 105 7.98 -0.93 5.88
CA PHE A 105 8.65 -0.96 7.20
C PHE A 105 9.70 0.14 7.33
N ARG A 106 10.46 0.38 6.25
CA ARG A 106 11.50 1.42 6.23
C ARG A 106 10.91 2.82 6.26
N MET A 107 9.79 3.04 5.58
CA MET A 107 9.03 4.29 5.58
C MET A 107 8.45 4.60 6.97
N TRP A 108 7.90 3.61 7.67
CA TRP A 108 7.30 3.79 9.00
C TRP A 108 8.32 3.86 10.14
N TRP A 109 9.56 3.46 9.88
CA TRP A 109 10.66 3.44 10.84
C TRP A 109 10.88 4.73 11.65
N PRO A 110 10.98 5.95 11.05
CA PRO A 110 11.24 7.17 11.81
C PRO A 110 10.11 7.55 12.77
N ILE A 111 8.88 7.08 12.52
CA ILE A 111 7.68 7.36 13.33
C ILE A 111 7.51 6.27 14.41
N ALA A 112 7.65 5.01 14.03
CA ALA A 112 7.31 3.85 14.86
C ALA A 112 8.54 3.11 15.42
N SER A 113 9.76 3.65 15.32
CA SER A 113 11.01 2.98 15.74
C SER A 113 10.91 2.43 17.17
N PRO A 114 11.31 1.16 17.43
CA PRO A 114 11.39 0.60 18.78
C PRO A 114 12.40 1.32 19.67
N ASN A 115 13.45 1.90 19.06
CA ASN A 115 14.46 2.68 19.78
C ASN A 115 14.02 4.14 19.91
N ARG A 116 13.83 4.59 21.15
CA ARG A 116 13.39 5.94 21.53
C ARG A 116 14.36 7.04 21.07
N HIS A 117 15.67 6.78 21.05
CA HIS A 117 16.68 7.74 20.61
C HIS A 117 16.79 7.89 19.08
N LYS A 118 16.20 6.96 18.33
CA LYS A 118 16.18 7.01 16.86
C LYS A 118 14.87 7.54 16.29
N ARG A 119 13.90 7.89 17.14
CA ARG A 119 12.65 8.53 16.71
C ARG A 119 12.90 10.00 16.40
N LEU A 120 12.15 10.50 15.41
CA LEU A 120 12.11 11.91 15.10
C LEU A 120 11.51 12.69 16.28
N ASP A 121 11.99 13.92 16.48
CA ASP A 121 11.36 14.84 17.43
C ASP A 121 9.91 15.16 17.02
N HIS A 122 9.10 15.66 17.95
CA HIS A 122 7.67 15.91 17.74
C HIS A 122 7.40 16.80 16.51
N GLN A 123 8.22 17.83 16.29
CA GLN A 123 8.09 18.71 15.12
C GLN A 123 8.50 18.02 13.81
N GLN A 124 9.59 17.24 13.85
CA GLN A 124 10.08 16.49 12.69
C GLN A 124 9.13 15.36 12.31
N MET A 125 8.49 14.71 13.28
CA MET A 125 7.47 13.67 13.04
C MET A 125 6.24 14.26 12.36
N LYS A 126 5.79 15.46 12.77
CA LYS A 126 4.70 16.18 12.10
C LYS A 126 5.06 16.53 10.65
N GLN A 127 6.26 17.05 10.41
CA GLN A 127 6.75 17.34 9.06
C GLN A 127 6.82 16.07 8.20
N TYR A 128 7.35 14.98 8.74
CA TYR A 128 7.45 13.71 8.03
C TYR A 128 6.07 13.12 7.71
N ALA A 129 5.09 13.22 8.61
CA ALA A 129 3.72 12.81 8.35
C ALA A 129 3.06 13.63 7.21
N LEU A 130 3.32 14.94 7.16
CA LEU A 130 2.86 15.80 6.07
C LEU A 130 3.52 15.41 4.73
N ILE A 131 4.83 15.17 4.73
CA ILE A 131 5.58 14.73 3.55
C ILE A 131 5.06 13.36 3.06
N SER A 132 4.83 12.41 3.98
CA SER A 132 4.25 11.10 3.66
C SER A 132 2.89 11.24 2.96
N GLY A 133 2.00 12.08 3.50
CA GLY A 133 0.73 12.38 2.86
C GLY A 133 0.88 12.98 1.47
N LEU A 134 1.79 13.96 1.30
CA LEU A 134 2.05 14.63 0.03
C LEU A 134 2.58 13.67 -1.05
N PHE A 135 3.43 12.71 -0.68
CA PHE A 135 3.99 11.74 -1.63
C PHE A 135 2.98 10.65 -2.05
N ILE A 136 1.97 10.36 -1.22
CA ILE A 136 0.94 9.36 -1.54
C ILE A 136 -0.25 10.01 -2.28
N MET A 137 -0.49 11.31 -2.09
CA MET A 137 -1.55 12.05 -2.78
C MET A 137 -1.58 11.93 -4.32
N PRO A 138 -0.45 11.97 -5.06
CA PRO A 138 -0.45 11.82 -6.51
C PRO A 138 -1.08 10.51 -6.97
N ALA A 139 -0.87 9.41 -6.23
CA ALA A 139 -1.50 8.13 -6.53
C ALA A 139 -3.00 8.15 -6.27
N CYS A 140 -3.45 8.77 -5.17
CA CYS A 140 -4.87 8.93 -4.89
C CYS A 140 -5.58 9.79 -5.96
N LEU A 141 -4.94 10.90 -6.36
CA LEU A 141 -5.46 11.79 -7.40
C LEU A 141 -5.53 11.08 -8.75
N PHE A 142 -4.53 10.24 -9.07
CA PHE A 142 -4.53 9.42 -10.27
C PHE A 142 -5.78 8.51 -10.34
N PHE A 143 -6.17 7.86 -9.24
CA PHE A 143 -7.38 7.03 -9.20
C PHE A 143 -8.69 7.82 -9.32
N ILE A 144 -8.76 8.98 -8.66
CA ILE A 144 -9.93 9.85 -8.75
C ILE A 144 -10.08 10.39 -10.19
N ALA A 145 -8.96 10.81 -10.80
CA ALA A 145 -8.93 11.28 -12.17
C ALA A 145 -9.27 10.15 -13.17
N SER A 146 -8.73 8.95 -12.99
CA SER A 146 -9.05 7.82 -13.87
C SER A 146 -10.54 7.46 -13.82
N GLY A 147 -11.16 7.52 -12.65
CA GLY A 147 -12.60 7.31 -12.49
C GLY A 147 -13.43 8.44 -13.11
N TRP A 148 -12.98 9.70 -12.97
CA TRP A 148 -13.67 10.85 -13.54
C TRP A 148 -13.65 10.89 -15.06
N PHE A 149 -12.48 10.62 -15.67
CA PHE A 149 -12.29 10.67 -17.11
C PHE A 149 -12.76 9.40 -17.84
N GLY A 150 -13.10 8.33 -17.12
CA GLY A 150 -13.63 7.08 -17.68
C GLY A 150 -12.67 6.37 -18.66
N ARG A 151 -11.39 6.78 -18.69
CA ARG A 151 -10.42 6.41 -19.75
C ARG A 151 -9.52 5.23 -19.39
N VAL A 152 -9.60 4.70 -18.18
CA VAL A 152 -8.79 3.55 -17.77
C VAL A 152 -9.71 2.42 -17.32
N PRO A 153 -9.90 1.36 -18.14
CA PRO A 153 -10.64 0.19 -17.70
C PRO A 153 -9.95 -0.39 -16.45
N ASN A 154 -10.76 -0.82 -15.48
CA ASN A 154 -10.26 -1.45 -14.26
C ASN A 154 -9.29 -2.59 -14.64
N PRO A 155 -8.00 -2.55 -14.26
CA PRO A 155 -7.03 -3.57 -14.66
C PRO A 155 -7.34 -4.95 -14.07
N PHE A 156 -8.16 -5.01 -13.02
CA PHE A 156 -8.67 -6.25 -12.44
C PHE A 156 -9.96 -6.75 -13.11
N PHE A 157 -10.68 -5.87 -13.82
CA PHE A 157 -11.88 -6.26 -14.56
C PHE A 157 -11.52 -7.07 -15.81
N SER A 158 -10.38 -6.79 -16.45
CA SER A 158 -9.87 -7.60 -17.58
C SER A 158 -9.52 -9.04 -17.17
N GLN A 159 -9.08 -9.24 -15.91
CA GLN A 159 -8.84 -10.57 -15.33
C GLN A 159 -10.16 -11.29 -15.03
N LEU A 160 -11.19 -10.57 -14.60
CA LEU A 160 -12.53 -11.10 -14.37
C LEU A 160 -13.24 -11.49 -15.67
N THR A 161 -13.10 -10.68 -16.73
CA THR A 161 -13.69 -10.97 -18.04
C THR A 161 -13.01 -12.13 -18.76
N THR A 162 -11.72 -12.39 -18.50
CA THR A 162 -11.04 -13.60 -19.00
C THR A 162 -11.53 -14.87 -18.31
N HIS A 163 -11.87 -14.80 -17.03
CA HIS A 163 -12.54 -15.91 -16.32
C HIS A 163 -14.01 -16.11 -16.73
N LEU A 164 -14.68 -15.05 -17.19
CA LEU A 164 -16.10 -15.08 -17.63
C LEU A 164 -16.28 -15.27 -19.15
N CYS A 165 -15.20 -15.38 -19.93
CA CYS A 165 -15.22 -15.51 -21.40
C CYS A 165 -16.04 -14.41 -22.14
N ILE A 166 -15.96 -13.16 -21.68
CA ILE A 166 -16.66 -12.01 -22.30
C ILE A 166 -15.63 -11.14 -23.05
N PRO A 167 -15.90 -10.73 -24.31
CA PRO A 167 -14.94 -9.96 -25.10
C PRO A 167 -14.62 -8.60 -24.46
N SER A 168 -13.32 -8.25 -24.45
CA SER A 168 -12.76 -7.05 -23.84
C SER A 168 -13.02 -5.75 -24.62
N ASN A 169 -14.05 -5.71 -25.47
CA ASN A 169 -14.34 -4.57 -26.32
C ASN A 169 -15.13 -3.51 -25.55
N GLY A 170 -14.44 -2.76 -24.70
CA GLY A 170 -14.59 -1.31 -24.42
C GLY A 170 -15.95 -0.70 -24.01
N TYR A 171 -17.08 -1.38 -24.20
CA TYR A 171 -18.43 -0.89 -23.97
C TYR A 171 -19.32 -2.07 -23.59
N ILE A 172 -19.58 -2.23 -22.30
CA ILE A 172 -20.61 -3.12 -21.77
C ILE A 172 -21.52 -2.25 -20.87
N PRO A 173 -22.85 -2.25 -21.05
CA PRO A 173 -23.79 -1.54 -20.16
C PRO A 173 -23.65 -2.06 -18.72
N PRO A 174 -24.12 -1.31 -17.70
CA PRO A 174 -23.90 -1.62 -16.29
C PRO A 174 -24.64 -2.92 -15.92
N LEU A 175 -23.98 -4.05 -16.17
CA LEU A 175 -24.52 -5.39 -15.97
C LEU A 175 -24.41 -5.86 -14.52
N LEU A 176 -23.75 -5.07 -13.66
CA LEU A 176 -23.67 -5.31 -12.23
C LEU A 176 -24.45 -4.22 -11.45
N PRO A 177 -25.34 -4.60 -10.51
CA PRO A 177 -26.05 -3.65 -9.66
C PRO A 177 -25.07 -2.84 -8.78
N PRO A 178 -25.46 -1.66 -8.28
CA PRO A 178 -24.64 -0.92 -7.32
C PRO A 178 -24.25 -1.83 -6.14
N PRO A 179 -22.95 -1.93 -5.78
CA PRO A 179 -21.91 -0.90 -5.88
C PRO A 179 -20.92 -1.00 -7.08
N PHE A 180 -21.16 -1.84 -8.09
CA PHE A 180 -20.15 -2.21 -9.11
C PHE A 180 -20.01 -1.26 -10.32
N ASN A 181 -20.21 0.04 -10.12
CA ASN A 181 -19.94 1.03 -11.17
C ASN A 181 -18.46 1.44 -11.11
N THR A 182 -17.70 1.17 -12.18
CA THR A 182 -16.25 1.39 -12.25
C THR A 182 -15.82 2.82 -11.89
N LYS A 183 -16.64 3.83 -12.21
CA LYS A 183 -16.39 5.23 -11.86
C LYS A 183 -16.44 5.45 -10.35
N TYR A 184 -17.51 4.99 -9.69
CA TYR A 184 -17.69 5.17 -8.25
C TYR A 184 -16.72 4.30 -7.45
N ASP A 185 -16.42 3.10 -7.94
CA ASP A 185 -15.46 2.19 -7.33
C ASP A 185 -14.04 2.77 -7.34
N GLN A 186 -13.58 3.38 -8.44
CA GLN A 186 -12.25 4.03 -8.47
C GLN A 186 -12.17 5.27 -7.56
N ILE A 187 -13.23 6.08 -7.49
CA ILE A 187 -13.29 7.25 -6.60
C ILE A 187 -13.27 6.81 -5.13
N MET A 188 -14.10 5.83 -4.76
CA MET A 188 -14.13 5.29 -3.40
C MET A 188 -12.78 4.69 -3.01
N ALA A 189 -12.11 3.99 -3.91
CA ALA A 189 -10.79 3.42 -3.68
C ALA A 189 -9.74 4.49 -3.30
N GLY A 190 -9.71 5.61 -4.03
CA GLY A 190 -8.82 6.73 -3.71
C GLY A 190 -9.13 7.39 -2.36
N VAL A 191 -10.42 7.56 -2.04
CA VAL A 191 -10.88 8.13 -0.75
C VAL A 191 -10.51 7.23 0.41
N PHE A 192 -10.79 5.92 0.31
CA PHE A 192 -10.47 4.95 1.35
C PHE A 192 -8.97 4.85 1.59
N MET A 193 -8.16 4.84 0.53
CA MET A 193 -6.70 4.82 0.65
C MET A 193 -6.17 6.03 1.43
N LEU A 194 -6.60 7.24 1.06
CA LEU A 194 -6.19 8.47 1.75
C LEU A 194 -6.66 8.49 3.22
N GLY A 195 -7.91 8.05 3.46
CA GLY A 195 -8.50 7.96 4.78
C GLY A 195 -7.72 7.00 5.69
N LEU A 196 -7.49 5.77 5.24
CA LEU A 196 -6.75 4.76 5.98
C LEU A 196 -5.30 5.19 6.26
N HIS A 197 -4.63 5.82 5.28
CA HIS A 197 -3.29 6.35 5.48
C HIS A 197 -3.25 7.44 6.57
N LYS A 198 -4.19 8.39 6.55
CA LYS A 198 -4.29 9.45 7.56
C LYS A 198 -4.61 8.89 8.95
N VAL A 199 -5.54 7.92 9.03
CA VAL A 199 -5.87 7.24 10.29
C VAL A 199 -4.64 6.51 10.84
N ALA A 200 -3.92 5.77 10.00
CA ALA A 200 -2.69 5.09 10.39
C ALA A 200 -1.64 6.07 10.92
N LEU A 201 -1.42 7.20 10.24
CA LEU A 201 -0.51 8.25 10.72
C LEU A 201 -0.96 8.80 12.08
N ALA A 202 -2.25 9.11 12.24
CA ALA A 202 -2.78 9.66 13.49
C ALA A 202 -2.64 8.67 14.66
N VAL A 203 -2.98 7.39 14.45
CA VAL A 203 -2.85 6.34 15.47
C VAL A 203 -1.39 6.12 15.84
N THR A 204 -0.51 5.98 14.85
CA THR A 204 0.93 5.76 15.09
C THR A 204 1.56 6.94 15.81
N TYR A 205 1.16 8.17 15.45
CA TYR A 205 1.58 9.40 16.14
C TYR A 205 1.13 9.41 17.61
N ARG A 206 -0.13 9.08 17.89
CA ARG A 206 -0.67 9.01 19.26
C ARG A 206 0.02 7.93 20.10
N LEU A 207 0.24 6.75 19.54
CA LEU A 207 0.94 5.65 20.21
C LEU A 207 2.42 5.97 20.42
N GLY A 208 3.04 6.63 19.44
CA GLY A 208 4.41 7.12 19.53
C GLY A 208 4.59 8.09 20.70
N ILE A 209 3.67 9.03 20.87
CA ILE A 209 3.65 9.99 21.99
C ILE A 209 3.40 9.30 23.33
N LYS A 210 2.45 8.36 23.44
CA LYS A 210 2.20 7.65 24.71
C LYS A 210 3.39 6.83 25.21
N SER A 211 4.22 6.31 24.31
CA SER A 211 5.48 5.64 24.72
C SER A 211 6.60 6.62 25.11
N LEU A 212 6.40 7.93 24.90
CA LEU A 212 7.32 9.01 25.27
C LEU A 212 6.97 9.67 26.62
N SER A 213 5.80 9.41 27.20
CA SER A 213 5.40 9.80 28.58
C SER A 213 5.62 8.64 29.54
#